data_AF-A0A971LG78-F1
#
_entry.id   AF-A0A971LG78-F1
#
_cell.length_a   1.000
_cell.length_b   1.000
_cell.length_c   1.000
_cell.angle_alpha   90.00
_cell.angle_beta   90.00
_cell.angle_gamma   90.00
#
_symmetry.space_group_name_H-M   'P 1'
#
loop_
_entity.id
_entity.type
_entity.pdbx_description
1 polymer ?
#
loop_
_entity_poly.entity_id
_entity_poly.type
_entity_poly.pdbx_seq_one_letter_code
_entity_poly.pdbx_strand_id
1 'polypeptide(L)'
;MNKERLFRSKVFWALVAWGLILLVSFLLNPDFFSIHFQTETGALYGSLIDIINRATEIIIIAFGMTLVIATGGTDLSVGAVVALSGAVSVALIRGDTIVADNASAMPFIVIIIV
;
A
#
# COMPACT_ATOMS: atom_id res chain seq x y z
N MET A 1 -0.95 -35.91 -8.50
CA MET A 1 -1.16 -34.44 -8.48
C MET A 1 -0.57 -33.86 -9.77
N ASN A 2 -1.41 -33.45 -10.73
CA ASN A 2 -0.95 -33.10 -12.09
C ASN A 2 -0.15 -31.79 -12.08
N LYS A 3 1.16 -31.89 -12.36
CA LYS A 3 2.12 -30.77 -12.34
C LYS A 3 1.67 -29.60 -13.22
N GLU A 4 1.01 -29.86 -14.35
CA GLU A 4 0.51 -28.84 -15.27
C GLU A 4 -0.64 -27.99 -14.72
N ARG A 5 -1.40 -28.49 -13.75
CA ARG A 5 -2.47 -27.72 -13.09
C ARG A 5 -1.90 -26.73 -12.07
N LEU A 6 -0.72 -27.04 -11.50
CA LEU A 6 -0.05 -26.19 -10.53
C LEU A 6 0.49 -24.93 -11.20
N PHE A 7 1.27 -25.09 -12.29
CA PHE A 7 1.90 -23.99 -13.05
C PHE A 7 0.91 -23.06 -13.77
N ARG A 8 -0.32 -23.51 -14.01
CA ARG A 8 -1.37 -22.67 -14.63
C ARG A 8 -2.13 -21.82 -13.62
N SER A 9 -2.02 -22.11 -12.33
CA SER A 9 -2.81 -21.41 -11.31
C SER A 9 -2.20 -20.04 -10.99
N LYS A 10 -3.05 -18.99 -10.93
CA LYS A 10 -2.62 -17.64 -10.51
C LYS A 10 -2.06 -17.64 -9.09
N VAL A 11 -2.60 -18.50 -8.22
CA VAL A 11 -2.16 -18.69 -6.84
C VAL A 11 -0.73 -19.20 -6.77
N PHE A 12 -0.34 -20.14 -7.63
CA PHE A 12 1.04 -20.63 -7.67
C PHE A 12 2.02 -19.50 -7.98
N TRP A 13 1.74 -18.69 -9.01
CA TRP A 13 2.58 -17.56 -9.36
C TRP A 13 2.61 -16.47 -8.27
N ALA A 14 1.49 -16.23 -7.58
CA ALA A 14 1.44 -15.31 -6.44
C ALA A 14 2.33 -15.79 -5.28
N LEU A 15 2.31 -17.07 -4.95
CA LEU A 15 3.17 -17.66 -3.91
C LEU A 15 4.65 -17.63 -4.31
N VAL A 16 4.97 -17.91 -5.57
CA VAL A 16 6.34 -17.80 -6.10
C VAL A 16 6.84 -16.36 -5.99
N ALA A 17 6.04 -15.38 -6.35
CA ALA A 17 6.40 -13.96 -6.23
C ALA A 17 6.66 -13.58 -4.77
N TRP A 18 5.79 -13.99 -3.84
CA TRP A 18 5.99 -13.78 -2.40
C TRP A 18 7.30 -14.41 -1.90
N GLY A 19 7.56 -15.67 -2.27
CA GLY A 19 8.80 -16.36 -1.91
C GLY A 19 10.04 -15.66 -2.46
N LEU A 20 9.98 -15.16 -3.70
CA LEU A 20 11.08 -14.44 -4.34
C LEU A 20 11.37 -13.11 -3.64
N ILE A 21 10.34 -12.36 -3.26
CA ILE A 21 10.51 -11.10 -2.50
C ILE A 21 11.20 -11.36 -1.16
N LEU A 22 10.77 -12.38 -0.43
CA LEU A 22 11.40 -12.75 0.85
C LEU A 22 12.86 -13.20 0.66
N LEU A 23 13.14 -13.97 -0.39
CA LEU A 23 14.49 -14.42 -0.70
C LEU A 23 15.42 -13.26 -1.06
N VAL A 24 14.95 -12.32 -1.88
CA VAL A 24 15.71 -11.09 -2.19
C VAL A 24 15.94 -10.27 -0.92
N SER A 25 14.92 -10.15 -0.06
CA SER A 25 15.03 -9.40 1.20
C SER A 25 16.08 -10.00 2.13
N PHE A 26 16.17 -11.33 2.19
CA PHE A 26 17.20 -12.05 2.93
C PHE A 26 18.60 -11.90 2.34
N LEU A 27 18.73 -11.90 1.01
CA LEU A 27 20.04 -11.70 0.36
C LEU A 27 20.59 -10.28 0.61
N LEU A 28 19.71 -9.28 0.69
CA LEU A 28 20.10 -7.90 0.99
C LEU A 28 20.38 -7.68 2.47
N ASN A 29 19.62 -8.33 3.35
CA ASN A 29 19.77 -8.24 4.80
C ASN A 29 19.83 -9.65 5.40
N PRO A 30 21.02 -10.15 5.80
CA PRO A 30 21.17 -11.50 6.37
C PRO A 30 20.34 -11.71 7.64
N ASP A 31 20.12 -10.64 8.40
CA ASP A 31 19.31 -10.63 9.61
C ASP A 31 17.82 -10.34 9.34
N PHE A 32 17.35 -10.44 8.09
CA PHE A 32 15.96 -10.12 7.75
C PHE A 32 14.92 -10.93 8.54
N PHE A 33 15.22 -12.21 8.81
CA PHE A 33 14.35 -13.08 9.60
C PHE A 33 14.68 -13.06 11.10
N SER A 34 15.66 -12.27 11.54
CA SER A 34 15.96 -12.17 12.96
C SER A 34 14.85 -11.39 13.68
N ILE A 35 14.48 -11.89 14.85
CA ILE A 35 13.54 -11.25 15.74
C ILE A 35 14.30 -10.96 17.04
N HIS A 36 14.37 -9.70 17.40
CA HIS A 36 15.01 -9.22 18.61
C HIS A 36 13.95 -8.78 19.61
N PHE A 37 14.08 -9.22 20.85
CA PHE A 37 13.21 -8.76 21.93
C PHE A 37 13.93 -7.67 22.71
N GLN A 38 13.34 -6.47 22.79
CA GLN A 38 13.94 -5.38 23.54
C GLN A 38 13.34 -5.30 24.95
N THR A 39 14.13 -5.71 25.93
CA THR A 39 13.71 -5.81 27.34
C THR A 39 13.30 -4.47 27.97
N GLU A 40 13.80 -3.35 27.46
CA GLU A 40 13.49 -2.01 27.97
C GLU A 40 12.12 -1.49 27.55
N THR A 41 11.67 -1.83 26.34
CA THR A 41 10.35 -1.38 25.81
C THR A 41 9.31 -2.50 25.84
N GLY A 42 9.73 -3.74 26.09
CA GLY A 42 8.88 -4.93 26.04
C GLY A 42 8.41 -5.29 24.62
N ALA A 43 8.91 -4.60 23.60
CA ALA A 43 8.49 -4.77 22.22
C ALA A 43 9.43 -5.72 21.45
N LEU A 44 8.81 -6.45 20.53
CA LEU A 44 9.50 -7.29 19.54
C LEU A 44 9.90 -6.39 18.36
N TYR A 45 11.15 -6.49 17.91
CA TYR A 45 11.69 -5.78 16.77
C TYR A 45 12.30 -6.76 15.77
N GLY A 46 12.38 -6.33 14.52
CA GLY A 46 12.92 -7.12 13.42
C GLY A 46 12.14 -6.86 12.15
N SER A 47 12.76 -7.10 10.99
CA SER A 47 12.16 -6.73 9.69
C SER A 47 10.80 -7.38 9.48
N LEU A 48 10.59 -8.61 9.96
CA LEU A 48 9.30 -9.29 9.90
C LEU A 48 8.21 -8.60 10.74
N ILE A 49 8.56 -8.17 11.95
CA ILE A 49 7.61 -7.51 12.86
C ILE A 49 7.28 -6.12 12.33
N ASP A 50 8.26 -5.41 11.78
CA ASP A 50 8.06 -4.12 11.15
C ASP A 50 7.13 -4.21 9.93
N ILE A 51 7.27 -5.26 9.12
CA ILE A 51 6.36 -5.54 8.00
C ILE A 51 4.93 -5.75 8.50
N ILE A 52 4.73 -6.53 9.58
CA ILE A 52 3.39 -6.76 10.16
C ILE A 52 2.81 -5.45 10.71
N ASN A 53 3.61 -4.67 11.44
CA ASN A 53 3.18 -3.39 12.01
C ASN A 53 2.75 -2.42 10.90
N ARG A 54 3.52 -2.31 9.82
CA ARG A 54 3.15 -1.50 8.64
C ARG A 54 1.96 -2.08 7.87
N ALA A 55 1.85 -3.40 7.79
CA ALA A 55 0.73 -4.07 7.15
C ALA A 55 -0.58 -3.81 7.88
N THR A 56 -0.56 -3.55 9.19
CA THR A 56 -1.76 -3.23 9.98
C THR A 56 -2.54 -2.07 9.38
N GLU A 57 -1.87 -0.99 8.98
CA GLU A 57 -2.50 0.16 8.31
C GLU A 57 -3.19 -0.26 7.02
N ILE A 58 -2.48 -1.00 6.17
CA ILE A 58 -2.99 -1.48 4.88
C ILE A 58 -4.17 -2.45 5.06
N ILE A 59 -4.11 -3.33 6.06
CA ILE A 59 -5.15 -4.31 6.37
C ILE A 59 -6.44 -3.62 6.83
N ILE A 60 -6.35 -2.62 7.70
CA ILE A 60 -7.51 -1.87 8.18
C ILE A 60 -8.21 -1.18 7.00
N ILE A 61 -7.45 -0.52 6.12
CA ILE A 61 -7.98 0.13 4.93
C ILE A 61 -8.61 -0.90 3.98
N ALA A 62 -7.92 -2.01 3.70
CA ALA A 62 -8.42 -3.08 2.86
C ALA A 62 -9.72 -3.70 3.40
N PHE A 63 -9.84 -3.82 4.72
CA PHE A 63 -11.06 -4.30 5.37
C PHE A 63 -12.22 -3.32 5.17
N GLY A 64 -11.97 -2.02 5.33
CA GLY A 64 -12.95 -0.97 5.04
C GLY A 64 -13.43 -1.00 3.59
N MET A 65 -12.50 -1.09 2.63
CA MET A 65 -12.83 -1.21 1.19
C MET A 65 -13.63 -2.49 0.91
N THR A 66 -13.28 -3.61 1.55
CA THR A 66 -14.00 -4.89 1.39
C THR A 66 -15.44 -4.81 1.92
N LEU A 67 -15.67 -4.14 3.05
CA LEU A 67 -17.01 -3.95 3.62
C LEU A 67 -17.89 -3.10 2.70
N VAL A 68 -17.35 -2.01 2.14
CA VAL A 68 -18.07 -1.13 1.19
C VAL A 68 -18.47 -1.88 -0.08
N ILE A 69 -17.57 -2.71 -0.62
CA ILE A 69 -17.86 -3.55 -1.79
C ILE A 69 -18.94 -4.58 -1.43
N ALA A 70 -18.85 -5.21 -0.26
CA ALA A 70 -19.80 -6.21 0.19
C ALA A 70 -21.22 -5.64 0.41
N THR A 71 -21.35 -4.36 0.78
CA THR A 71 -22.65 -3.68 0.94
C THR A 71 -23.22 -3.10 -0.37
N GLY A 72 -22.60 -3.40 -1.52
CA GLY A 72 -23.06 -2.96 -2.84
C GLY A 72 -22.59 -1.57 -3.25
N GLY A 73 -21.66 -0.97 -2.50
CA GLY A 73 -20.95 0.23 -2.92
C GLY A 73 -19.87 -0.13 -3.96
N THR A 74 -19.71 0.71 -4.99
CA THR A 74 -18.55 0.65 -5.87
C THR A 74 -17.41 1.43 -5.21
N ASP A 75 -16.36 0.73 -4.77
CA ASP A 75 -15.12 1.35 -4.31
C ASP A 75 -14.43 2.05 -5.49
N LEU A 76 -14.77 3.31 -5.71
CA LEU A 76 -14.00 4.24 -6.56
C LEU A 76 -12.68 4.51 -5.81
N SER A 77 -11.83 3.49 -5.81
CA SER A 77 -10.63 3.30 -4.99
C SER A 77 -10.03 4.57 -4.39
N VAL A 78 -9.70 4.51 -3.10
CA VAL A 78 -8.84 5.48 -2.43
C VAL A 78 -7.56 5.75 -3.24
N GLY A 79 -7.06 4.76 -4.00
CA GLY A 79 -5.93 4.94 -4.92
C GLY A 79 -6.21 5.88 -6.09
N ALA A 80 -7.44 5.92 -6.62
CA ALA A 80 -7.85 6.86 -7.66
C ALA A 80 -7.98 8.29 -7.12
N VAL A 81 -8.54 8.45 -5.91
CA VAL A 81 -8.63 9.75 -5.21
C VAL A 81 -7.24 10.27 -4.87
N VAL A 82 -6.37 9.43 -4.30
CA VAL A 82 -4.98 9.79 -3.99
C VAL A 82 -4.18 10.13 -5.24
N ALA A 83 -4.39 9.40 -6.35
CA ALA A 83 -3.77 9.72 -7.63
C ALA A 83 -4.28 11.06 -8.20
N LEU A 84 -5.59 11.34 -8.12
CA LEU A 84 -6.18 12.61 -8.56
C LEU A 84 -5.65 13.79 -7.73
N SER A 85 -5.65 13.64 -6.40
CA SER A 85 -5.16 14.64 -5.45
C SER A 85 -3.67 14.95 -5.66
N GLY A 86 -2.85 13.93 -5.94
CA GLY A 86 -1.44 14.08 -6.32
C GLY A 86 -1.26 14.80 -7.66
N ALA A 87 -2.03 14.43 -8.69
CA ALA A 87 -1.99 15.10 -9.99
C ALA A 87 -2.39 16.58 -9.90
N VAL A 88 -3.44 16.88 -9.14
CA VAL A 88 -3.92 18.24 -8.85
C VAL A 88 -2.87 19.04 -8.07
N SER A 89 -2.23 18.42 -7.07
CA SER A 89 -1.14 19.06 -6.30
C SER A 89 0.00 19.52 -7.22
N VAL A 90 0.43 18.66 -8.14
CA VAL A 90 1.52 18.98 -9.09
C VAL A 90 1.08 20.06 -10.08
N ALA A 91 -0.15 20.01 -10.59
CA ALA A 91 -0.69 21.02 -11.50
C ALA A 91 -0.77 22.41 -10.84
N LEU A 92 -1.20 22.48 -9.57
CA LEU A 92 -1.26 23.71 -8.80
C LEU A 92 0.14 24.30 -8.51
N ILE A 93 1.12 23.45 -8.21
CA ILE A 93 2.53 23.87 -8.03
C ILE A 93 3.13 24.38 -9.35
N ARG A 94 2.77 23.77 -10.49
CA ARG A 94 3.22 24.22 -11.83
C ARG A 94 2.54 25.49 -12.32
N GLY A 95 1.42 25.88 -11.72
CA GLY A 95 0.61 27.02 -12.19
C GLY A 95 -0.18 26.72 -13.47
N ASP A 96 -0.47 25.45 -13.76
CA ASP A 96 -1.27 25.06 -14.93
C ASP A 96 -2.75 25.47 -14.69
N THR A 97 -3.34 26.26 -15.59
CA THR A 97 -4.70 26.88 -15.47
C THR A 97 -5.87 25.90 -15.59
N ILE A 98 -5.62 24.60 -15.43
CA ILE A 98 -6.64 23.54 -15.49
C ILE A 98 -7.54 23.57 -14.25
N VAL A 99 -7.08 24.22 -13.18
CA VAL A 99 -7.81 24.47 -11.94
C VAL A 99 -8.00 25.98 -11.84
N ALA A 100 -9.20 26.44 -11.48
CA ALA A 100 -9.64 27.83 -11.52
C ALA A 100 -8.57 28.85 -11.05
N ASP A 101 -8.56 30.04 -11.64
CA ASP A 101 -7.54 31.11 -11.46
C ASP A 101 -7.26 31.47 -9.98
N ASN A 102 -8.26 31.27 -9.11
CA ASN A 102 -8.25 31.51 -7.67
C ASN A 102 -7.99 30.24 -6.81
N ALA A 103 -7.85 29.07 -7.42
CA ALA A 103 -7.51 27.81 -6.76
C ALA A 103 -6.01 27.69 -6.43
N SER A 104 -5.16 28.35 -7.22
CA SER A 104 -3.72 28.52 -6.96
C SER A 104 -3.44 29.27 -5.65
N ALA A 105 -4.39 30.10 -5.17
CA ALA A 105 -4.31 30.82 -3.91
C ALA A 105 -4.59 29.95 -2.66
N MET A 106 -5.25 28.79 -2.83
CA MET A 106 -5.59 27.89 -1.71
C MET A 106 -5.37 26.41 -2.06
N PRO A 107 -4.13 26.01 -2.40
CA PRO A 107 -3.86 24.68 -2.93
C PRO A 107 -4.23 23.55 -1.95
N PHE A 108 -4.00 23.77 -0.65
CA PHE A 108 -4.31 22.77 0.38
C PHE A 108 -5.79 22.44 0.50
N ILE A 109 -6.69 23.42 0.35
CA ILE A 109 -8.13 23.19 0.47
C ILE A 109 -8.63 22.38 -0.73
N VAL A 110 -8.13 22.68 -1.92
CA VAL A 110 -8.50 21.97 -3.15
C VAL A 110 -8.04 20.51 -3.09
N ILE A 111 -6.82 20.25 -2.59
CA ILE A 111 -6.25 18.91 -2.42
C ILE A 111 -7.06 18.06 -1.42
N ILE A 112 -7.66 18.68 -0.40
CA ILE A 112 -8.47 18.00 0.63
C ILE A 112 -9.89 17.67 0.14
N ILE A 113 -10.43 18.48 -0.77
CA ILE A 113 -11.78 18.30 -1.33
C ILE A 113 -11.81 17.27 -2.47
N VAL A 114 -10.69 17.10 -3.17
CA VAL A 114 -10.48 16.13 -4.25
C VAL A 114 -10.25 14.72 -3.69
#